data_AF-A0A1K2FD43-F1
#
_entry.id   AF-A0A1K2FD43-F1
#
_cell.length_a   1.000
_cell.length_b   1.000
_cell.length_c   1.000
_cell.angle_alpha   90.00
_cell.angle_beta   90.00
_cell.angle_gamma   90.00
#
_symmetry.space_group_name_H-M   'P 1'
#
loop_
_entity.id
_entity.type
_entity.pdbx_description
1 polymer ?
#
loop_
_entity_poly.entity_id
_entity_poly.type
_entity_poly.pdbx_seq_one_letter_code
_entity_poly.pdbx_strand_id
1 'polypeptide(L)'
;MLTEVTATRYVTPLREGGSLPGIVEADDLGTYVMKFTGAGQGRKTLVAEVICGQLGRRLGLRVPDLVQIQLDPVIGLAEPDQEVQELLKASGGLNLGMDFLPGSIGFDSLAYQVDPEEAGRAVWFDALINNVDRSWRNPNMLIWHGDLWLIDHGATMIWHHNWPGARASSAKPYNASDHALAPFAPDIAAAAAELAPLVTEELLTEVAADVPDEWLVDEPGFDTTDELRRAYVEALLPRAATIHERITMEGPTEPKPSQAPGWLTEHLTPWPHPTKKNDKDGRP
;
A
#
# COMPACT_ATOMS: atom_id res chain seq x y z
N MET A 1 -6.58 1.38 -19.58
CA MET A 1 -7.66 0.59 -18.97
C MET A 1 -7.13 -0.77 -18.61
N LEU A 2 -7.44 -1.27 -17.41
CA LEU A 2 -7.05 -2.60 -16.95
C LEU A 2 -7.78 -3.69 -17.73
N THR A 3 -7.08 -4.79 -18.02
CA THR A 3 -7.67 -6.00 -18.60
C THR A 3 -8.76 -6.55 -17.68
N GLU A 4 -9.88 -6.98 -18.25
CA GLU A 4 -10.98 -7.62 -17.52
C GLU A 4 -10.93 -9.15 -17.72
N VAL A 5 -11.06 -9.89 -16.62
CA VAL A 5 -11.07 -11.36 -16.56
C VAL A 5 -12.18 -11.85 -15.63
N THR A 6 -12.57 -13.11 -15.73
CA THR A 6 -13.57 -13.73 -14.86
C THR A 6 -12.92 -14.77 -13.95
N ALA A 7 -13.13 -14.67 -12.64
CA ALA A 7 -12.67 -15.69 -11.71
C ALA A 7 -13.39 -17.01 -11.99
N THR A 8 -12.62 -18.08 -12.16
CA THR A 8 -13.14 -19.43 -12.42
C THR A 8 -13.02 -20.33 -11.20
N ARG A 9 -12.03 -20.07 -10.33
CA ARG A 9 -11.80 -20.88 -9.13
C ARG A 9 -11.13 -20.08 -8.03
N TYR A 10 -11.66 -20.19 -6.81
CA TYR A 10 -10.95 -19.79 -5.60
C TYR A 10 -10.03 -20.93 -5.16
N VAL A 11 -8.73 -20.62 -5.00
CA VAL A 11 -7.70 -21.63 -4.75
C VAL A 11 -7.37 -21.73 -3.27
N THR A 12 -6.99 -20.62 -2.64
CA THR A 12 -6.64 -20.59 -1.21
C THR A 12 -6.67 -19.16 -0.67
N PRO A 13 -7.05 -18.97 0.61
CA PRO A 13 -6.83 -17.69 1.29
C PRO A 13 -5.33 -17.45 1.51
N LEU A 14 -4.94 -16.18 1.42
CA LEU A 14 -3.68 -15.64 1.91
C LEU A 14 -3.98 -14.95 3.25
N ARG A 15 -3.46 -15.51 4.34
CA ARG A 15 -3.67 -14.98 5.69
C ARG A 15 -2.67 -13.86 5.96
N GLU A 16 -2.84 -12.74 5.27
CA GLU A 16 -2.07 -11.50 5.49
C GLU A 16 -2.97 -10.45 6.13
N GLY A 17 -2.66 -10.08 7.37
CA GLY A 17 -3.34 -8.99 8.08
C GLY A 17 -4.86 -9.13 8.15
N GLY A 18 -5.56 -8.00 8.04
CA GLY A 18 -7.03 -7.91 8.19
C GLY A 18 -7.83 -7.90 6.88
N SER A 19 -7.21 -8.09 5.71
CA SER A 19 -7.86 -7.99 4.39
C SER A 19 -8.19 -9.33 3.73
N LEU A 20 -7.63 -10.44 4.24
CA LEU A 20 -7.83 -11.82 3.75
C LEU A 20 -7.87 -11.93 2.20
N PRO A 21 -6.82 -11.48 1.47
CA PRO A 21 -6.76 -11.69 0.04
C PRO A 21 -6.75 -13.19 -0.29
N GLY A 22 -7.04 -13.54 -1.54
CA GLY A 22 -7.10 -14.95 -1.95
C GLY A 22 -6.50 -15.19 -3.32
N ILE A 23 -5.87 -16.36 -3.50
CA ILE A 23 -5.42 -16.81 -4.81
C ILE A 23 -6.64 -17.30 -5.59
N VAL A 24 -6.80 -16.78 -6.80
CA VAL A 24 -7.85 -17.17 -7.74
C VAL A 24 -7.27 -17.50 -9.11
N GLU A 25 -7.88 -18.44 -9.81
CA GLU A 25 -7.65 -18.68 -11.23
C GLU A 25 -8.73 -17.96 -12.04
N ALA A 26 -8.37 -17.48 -13.23
CA ALA A 26 -9.30 -16.81 -14.13
C ALA A 26 -9.41 -17.50 -15.50
N ASP A 27 -10.39 -17.04 -16.29
CA ASP A 27 -10.73 -17.57 -17.62
C ASP A 27 -9.66 -17.35 -18.69
N ASP A 28 -8.72 -16.44 -18.45
CA ASP A 28 -7.54 -16.20 -19.30
C ASP A 28 -6.36 -17.13 -18.98
N LEU A 29 -6.58 -18.12 -18.09
CA LEU A 29 -5.57 -19.06 -17.57
C LEU A 29 -4.53 -18.42 -16.63
N GLY A 30 -4.75 -17.16 -16.22
CA GLY A 30 -3.95 -16.46 -15.22
C GLY A 30 -4.26 -16.89 -13.78
N THR A 31 -3.32 -16.61 -12.88
CA THR A 31 -3.49 -16.77 -11.43
C THR A 31 -3.26 -15.43 -10.75
N TYR A 32 -4.18 -15.01 -9.89
CA TYR A 32 -4.18 -13.69 -9.30
C TYR A 32 -4.32 -13.75 -7.78
N VAL A 33 -3.66 -12.82 -7.10
CA VAL A 33 -4.03 -12.41 -5.75
C VAL A 33 -5.21 -11.44 -5.88
N MET A 34 -6.41 -11.92 -5.55
CA MET A 34 -7.62 -11.10 -5.56
C MET A 34 -7.72 -10.30 -4.25
N LYS A 35 -7.92 -8.98 -4.38
CA LYS A 35 -8.35 -8.08 -3.32
C LYS A 35 -9.85 -7.84 -3.44
N PHE A 36 -10.57 -8.18 -2.38
CA PHE A 36 -12.02 -8.23 -2.37
C PHE A 36 -12.66 -6.86 -2.08
N THR A 37 -13.68 -6.47 -2.85
CA THR A 37 -14.47 -5.25 -2.61
C THR A 37 -15.27 -5.32 -1.31
N GLY A 38 -15.69 -6.52 -0.90
CA GLY A 38 -16.40 -6.75 0.37
C GLY A 38 -15.49 -6.77 1.61
N ALA A 39 -14.17 -6.63 1.45
CA ALA A 39 -13.25 -6.57 2.59
C ALA A 39 -13.44 -5.28 3.40
N GLY A 40 -13.19 -5.35 4.71
CA GLY A 40 -13.44 -4.25 5.65
C GLY A 40 -12.62 -2.97 5.41
N GLN A 41 -11.59 -3.03 4.55
CA GLN A 41 -10.78 -1.87 4.16
C GLN A 41 -11.50 -0.93 3.16
N GLY A 42 -12.48 -1.45 2.43
CA GLY A 42 -13.35 -0.70 1.52
C GLY A 42 -12.72 -0.34 0.16
N ARG A 43 -13.56 0.21 -0.73
CA ARG A 43 -13.23 0.50 -2.14
C ARG A 43 -12.01 1.42 -2.31
N LYS A 44 -11.77 2.35 -1.39
CA LYS A 44 -10.65 3.30 -1.45
C LYS A 44 -9.28 2.62 -1.48
N THR A 45 -9.12 1.49 -0.78
CA THR A 45 -7.89 0.70 -0.82
C THR A 45 -7.64 0.12 -2.22
N LEU A 46 -8.70 -0.31 -2.93
CA LEU A 46 -8.58 -0.77 -4.31
C LEU A 46 -8.25 0.37 -5.28
N VAL A 47 -8.86 1.54 -5.07
CA VAL A 47 -8.55 2.76 -5.83
C VAL A 47 -7.07 3.13 -5.65
N ALA A 48 -6.57 3.10 -4.41
CA ALA A 48 -5.16 3.36 -4.12
C ALA A 48 -4.24 2.34 -4.78
N GLU A 49 -4.59 1.05 -4.72
CA GLU A 49 -3.81 -0.01 -5.37
C GLU A 49 -3.71 0.21 -6.88
N VAL A 50 -4.81 0.57 -7.56
CA VAL A 50 -4.79 0.82 -9.01
C VAL A 50 -3.96 2.05 -9.34
N ILE A 51 -4.21 3.19 -8.68
CA ILE A 51 -3.50 4.44 -8.99
C ILE A 51 -2.01 4.27 -8.73
N CYS A 52 -1.63 3.79 -7.55
CA CYS A 52 -0.24 3.64 -7.19
C CYS A 52 0.43 2.52 -7.99
N GLY A 53 -0.21 1.36 -8.14
CA GLY A 53 0.36 0.25 -8.89
C GLY A 53 0.61 0.62 -10.35
N GLN A 54 -0.35 1.24 -11.04
CA GLN A 54 -0.16 1.66 -12.44
C GLN A 54 0.87 2.80 -12.56
N LEU A 55 0.87 3.77 -11.65
CA LEU A 55 1.90 4.81 -11.63
C LEU A 55 3.30 4.21 -11.46
N GLY A 56 3.48 3.30 -10.51
CA GLY A 56 4.76 2.62 -10.28
C GLY A 56 5.25 1.89 -11.52
N ARG A 57 4.37 1.13 -12.18
CA ARG A 57 4.70 0.44 -13.44
C ARG A 57 5.11 1.40 -14.56
N ARG A 58 4.40 2.51 -14.73
CA ARG A 58 4.71 3.53 -15.75
C ARG A 58 6.02 4.26 -15.48
N LEU A 59 6.44 4.33 -14.22
CA LEU A 59 7.75 4.84 -13.79
C LEU A 59 8.86 3.78 -13.85
N GLY A 60 8.56 2.56 -14.31
CA GLY A 60 9.53 1.48 -14.45
C GLY A 60 9.89 0.79 -13.13
N LEU A 61 9.06 0.91 -12.10
CA LEU A 61 9.16 0.08 -10.89
C LEU A 61 8.51 -1.27 -11.15
N ARG A 62 9.06 -2.32 -10.53
CA ARG A 62 8.52 -3.68 -10.61
C ARG A 62 7.33 -3.81 -9.67
N VAL A 63 6.14 -3.67 -10.21
CA VAL A 63 4.86 -3.93 -9.53
C VAL A 63 4.12 -4.98 -10.36
N PRO A 64 3.51 -6.01 -9.77
CA PRO A 64 2.76 -7.00 -10.54
C PRO A 64 1.65 -6.36 -11.38
N ASP A 65 1.28 -7.02 -12.47
CA ASP A 65 0.17 -6.56 -13.31
C ASP A 65 -1.15 -6.55 -12.56
N LEU A 66 -2.02 -5.59 -12.87
CA LEU A 66 -3.34 -5.47 -12.27
C LEU A 66 -4.42 -5.75 -13.32
N VAL A 67 -5.46 -6.46 -12.90
CA VAL A 67 -6.63 -6.78 -13.71
C VAL A 67 -7.92 -6.45 -12.95
N GLN A 68 -8.96 -6.16 -13.70
CA GLN A 68 -10.34 -6.19 -13.22
C GLN A 68 -10.80 -7.64 -13.22
N ILE A 69 -11.28 -8.16 -12.09
CA ILE A 69 -11.69 -9.56 -11.98
C ILE A 69 -13.13 -9.69 -11.50
N GLN A 70 -13.98 -10.26 -12.34
CA GLN A 70 -15.39 -10.53 -12.01
C GLN A 70 -15.49 -11.79 -11.15
N LEU A 71 -16.13 -11.69 -9.99
CA LEU A 71 -16.38 -12.80 -9.08
C LEU A 71 -17.86 -13.18 -9.08
N ASP A 72 -18.17 -14.43 -9.42
CA ASP A 72 -19.47 -15.03 -9.13
C ASP A 72 -19.46 -15.59 -7.69
N PRO A 73 -20.34 -15.11 -6.79
CA PRO A 73 -20.48 -15.62 -5.42
C PRO A 73 -20.68 -17.13 -5.30
N VAL A 74 -21.15 -17.81 -6.37
CA VAL A 74 -21.27 -19.28 -6.41
C VAL A 74 -19.94 -19.97 -6.08
N ILE A 75 -18.80 -19.35 -6.40
CA ILE A 75 -17.46 -19.88 -6.09
C ILE A 75 -17.28 -20.10 -4.58
N GLY A 76 -17.88 -19.26 -3.73
CA GLY A 76 -17.78 -19.38 -2.27
C GLY A 76 -18.63 -20.49 -1.64
N LEU A 77 -19.52 -21.15 -2.38
CA LEU A 77 -20.39 -22.20 -1.83
C LEU A 77 -19.63 -23.44 -1.34
N ALA A 78 -18.47 -23.72 -1.94
CA ALA A 78 -17.64 -24.87 -1.60
C ALA A 78 -16.55 -24.54 -0.56
N GLU A 79 -16.41 -23.27 -0.17
CA GLU A 79 -15.41 -22.84 0.81
C GLU A 79 -15.81 -23.28 2.24
N PRO A 80 -14.99 -24.08 2.93
CA PRO A 80 -15.29 -24.53 4.29
C PRO A 80 -15.13 -23.44 5.37
N ASP A 81 -14.28 -22.43 5.14
CA ASP A 81 -14.08 -21.33 6.08
C ASP A 81 -15.23 -20.32 5.96
N GLN A 82 -16.04 -20.20 7.03
CA GLN A 82 -17.23 -19.34 7.03
C GLN A 82 -16.88 -17.86 6.81
N GLU A 83 -15.75 -17.39 7.34
CA GLU A 83 -15.33 -15.99 7.18
C GLU A 83 -15.00 -15.71 5.71
N VAL A 84 -14.31 -16.63 5.05
CA VAL A 84 -13.99 -16.54 3.62
C VAL A 84 -15.25 -16.66 2.77
N GLN A 85 -16.18 -17.56 3.11
CA GLN A 85 -17.45 -17.68 2.40
C GLN A 85 -18.28 -16.38 2.48
N GLU A 86 -18.36 -15.76 3.66
CA GLU A 86 -19.05 -14.48 3.85
C GLU A 86 -18.38 -13.36 3.02
N LEU A 87 -17.04 -13.33 3.00
CA LEU A 87 -16.26 -12.39 2.19
C LEU A 87 -16.53 -12.57 0.68
N LEU A 88 -16.47 -13.80 0.16
CA LEU A 88 -16.73 -14.10 -1.25
C LEU A 88 -18.16 -13.72 -1.64
N LYS A 89 -19.14 -13.99 -0.77
CA LYS A 89 -20.53 -13.61 -0.99
C LYS A 89 -20.73 -12.09 -1.00
N ALA A 90 -20.05 -11.38 -0.11
CA ALA A 90 -20.11 -9.91 -0.05
C ALA A 90 -19.37 -9.23 -1.21
N SER A 91 -18.52 -9.96 -1.93
CA SER A 91 -17.64 -9.43 -2.99
C SER A 91 -18.09 -9.83 -4.40
N GLY A 92 -19.35 -10.24 -4.59
CA GLY A 92 -19.87 -10.56 -5.91
C GLY A 92 -19.79 -9.37 -6.87
N GLY A 93 -19.35 -9.61 -8.10
CA GLY A 93 -19.10 -8.59 -9.11
C GLY A 93 -17.63 -8.21 -9.22
N LEU A 94 -17.35 -6.93 -9.47
CA LEU A 94 -16.02 -6.45 -9.85
C LEU A 94 -15.07 -6.35 -8.64
N ASN A 95 -13.92 -7.01 -8.73
CA ASN A 95 -12.84 -6.97 -7.76
C ASN A 95 -11.50 -6.61 -8.44
N LEU A 96 -10.44 -6.46 -7.64
CA LEU A 96 -9.10 -6.22 -8.15
C LEU A 96 -8.29 -7.52 -8.12
N GLY A 97 -7.71 -7.92 -9.25
CA GLY A 97 -6.71 -8.97 -9.34
C GLY A 97 -5.32 -8.36 -9.48
N MET A 98 -4.36 -8.88 -8.73
CA MET A 98 -2.94 -8.62 -8.90
C MET A 98 -2.26 -9.91 -9.35
N ASP A 99 -1.41 -9.86 -10.36
CA ASP A 99 -0.72 -11.06 -10.86
C ASP A 99 0.02 -11.79 -9.74
N PHE A 100 -0.22 -13.09 -9.62
CA PHE A 100 0.41 -13.91 -8.59
C PHE A 100 1.78 -14.35 -9.11
N LEU A 101 2.85 -13.86 -8.49
CA LEU A 101 4.23 -14.18 -8.88
C LEU A 101 4.68 -15.54 -8.30
N PRO A 102 4.66 -16.65 -9.07
CA PRO A 102 4.91 -17.97 -8.51
C PRO A 102 6.37 -18.14 -8.14
N GLY A 103 6.64 -18.66 -6.95
CA GLY A 103 8.00 -18.82 -6.41
C GLY A 103 8.62 -17.52 -5.89
N SER A 104 7.85 -16.42 -5.84
CA SER A 104 8.25 -15.23 -5.10
C SER A 104 8.33 -15.50 -3.59
N ILE A 105 9.16 -14.72 -2.90
CA ILE A 105 9.36 -14.80 -1.46
C ILE A 105 9.35 -13.40 -0.86
N GLY A 106 8.89 -13.27 0.39
CA GLY A 106 8.89 -11.99 1.10
C GLY A 106 10.31 -11.41 1.21
N PHE A 107 10.43 -10.11 0.98
CA PHE A 107 11.67 -9.37 1.20
C PHE A 107 11.97 -9.27 2.70
N ASP A 108 13.23 -9.51 3.06
CA ASP A 108 13.79 -9.26 4.39
C ASP A 108 15.11 -8.49 4.23
N SER A 109 15.19 -7.31 4.84
CA SER A 109 16.37 -6.43 4.76
C SER A 109 17.62 -7.02 5.42
N LEU A 110 17.47 -8.06 6.24
CA LEU A 110 18.58 -8.82 6.82
C LEU A 110 19.10 -9.91 5.88
N ALA A 111 18.27 -10.37 4.94
CA ALA A 111 18.59 -11.50 4.05
C ALA A 111 19.01 -11.05 2.65
N TYR A 112 18.54 -9.90 2.18
CA TYR A 112 18.78 -9.39 0.83
C TYR A 112 19.55 -8.07 0.83
N GLN A 113 20.31 -7.86 -0.24
CA GLN A 113 20.96 -6.58 -0.53
C GLN A 113 20.20 -5.87 -1.64
N VAL A 114 20.08 -4.55 -1.53
CA VAL A 114 19.47 -3.68 -2.52
C VAL A 114 20.46 -2.56 -2.84
N ASP A 115 20.63 -2.24 -4.11
CA ASP A 115 21.50 -1.15 -4.54
C ASP A 115 20.90 0.21 -4.08
N PRO A 116 21.73 1.18 -3.62
CA PRO A 116 21.29 2.54 -3.32
C PRO A 116 20.37 3.18 -4.38
N GLU A 117 20.59 2.92 -5.67
CA GLU A 117 19.76 3.43 -6.77
C GLU A 117 18.35 2.81 -6.76
N GLU A 118 18.24 1.49 -6.65
CA GLU A 118 16.95 0.79 -6.57
C GLU A 118 16.19 1.16 -5.29
N ALA A 119 16.91 1.26 -4.15
CA ALA A 119 16.34 1.73 -2.90
C ALA A 119 15.86 3.19 -2.99
N GLY A 120 16.63 4.07 -3.66
CA GLY A 120 16.28 5.46 -3.91
C GLY A 120 14.96 5.60 -4.67
N ARG A 121 14.81 4.82 -5.75
CA ARG A 121 13.60 4.80 -6.58
C ARG A 121 12.36 4.39 -5.78
N ALA A 122 12.46 3.31 -4.99
CA ALA A 122 11.35 2.83 -4.17
C ALA A 122 10.99 3.81 -3.03
N VAL A 123 11.98 4.35 -2.31
CA VAL A 123 11.74 5.33 -1.23
C VAL A 123 11.14 6.63 -1.76
N TRP A 124 11.65 7.14 -2.89
CA TRP A 124 11.09 8.32 -3.54
C TRP A 124 9.64 8.09 -3.98
N PHE A 125 9.35 6.93 -4.56
CA PHE A 125 8.01 6.58 -5.01
C PHE A 125 7.02 6.44 -3.86
N ASP A 126 7.41 5.77 -2.77
CA ASP A 126 6.62 5.67 -1.55
C ASP A 126 6.38 7.04 -0.92
N ALA A 127 7.36 7.94 -0.99
CA ALA A 127 7.15 9.33 -0.58
C ALA A 127 6.12 10.04 -1.48
N LEU A 128 6.20 9.89 -2.80
CA LEU A 128 5.24 10.46 -3.75
C LEU A 128 3.81 10.01 -3.42
N ILE A 129 3.57 8.71 -3.28
CA ILE A 129 2.22 8.17 -3.02
C ILE A 129 1.83 8.22 -1.53
N ASN A 130 2.73 8.68 -0.66
CA ASN A 130 2.58 8.68 0.79
C ASN A 130 2.25 7.30 1.37
N ASN A 131 3.07 6.32 1.03
CA ASN A 131 3.02 4.97 1.58
C ASN A 131 3.60 4.95 3.00
N VAL A 132 2.75 4.83 4.00
CA VAL A 132 3.22 4.78 5.40
C VAL A 132 3.38 3.36 5.93
N ASP A 133 3.03 2.35 5.13
CA ASP A 133 2.97 0.95 5.57
C ASP A 133 4.17 0.11 5.09
N ARG A 134 5.09 0.69 4.30
CA ARG A 134 6.32 0.01 3.87
C ARG A 134 7.44 0.11 4.90
N SER A 135 7.31 -0.62 5.99
CA SER A 135 8.28 -0.61 7.09
C SER A 135 9.12 -1.90 7.14
N TRP A 136 10.20 -1.91 7.91
CA TRP A 136 10.97 -3.14 8.14
C TRP A 136 10.15 -4.27 8.79
N ARG A 137 9.01 -3.96 9.44
CA ARG A 137 8.09 -4.96 10.00
C ARG A 137 7.08 -5.48 8.99
N ASN A 138 6.71 -4.62 8.04
CA ASN A 138 5.79 -4.95 6.96
C ASN A 138 6.36 -4.44 5.63
N PRO A 139 7.34 -5.15 5.03
CA PRO A 139 8.03 -4.62 3.85
C PRO A 139 7.13 -4.51 2.63
N ASN A 140 6.03 -5.28 2.54
CA ASN A 140 5.14 -5.34 1.38
C ASN A 140 5.91 -5.43 0.04
N MET A 141 6.99 -6.20 0.05
CA MET A 141 7.89 -6.39 -1.09
C MET A 141 8.20 -7.87 -1.24
N LEU A 142 8.43 -8.26 -2.49
CA LEU A 142 8.80 -9.63 -2.85
C LEU A 142 10.17 -9.62 -3.53
N ILE A 143 10.88 -10.74 -3.40
CA ILE A 143 11.96 -11.11 -4.31
C ILE A 143 11.39 -12.13 -5.30
N TRP A 144 11.46 -11.82 -6.59
CA TRP A 144 11.03 -12.73 -7.65
C TRP A 144 12.06 -12.74 -8.78
N HIS A 145 12.53 -13.95 -9.12
CA HIS A 145 13.65 -14.17 -10.05
C HIS A 145 14.94 -13.37 -9.72
N GLY A 146 15.14 -13.03 -8.43
CA GLY A 146 16.30 -12.28 -7.95
C GLY A 146 16.10 -10.77 -7.91
N ASP A 147 14.99 -10.25 -8.43
CA ASP A 147 14.66 -8.83 -8.44
C ASP A 147 13.70 -8.45 -7.31
N LEU A 148 13.77 -7.19 -6.86
CA LEU A 148 12.84 -6.60 -5.89
C LEU A 148 11.53 -6.14 -6.56
N TRP A 149 10.39 -6.54 -6.01
CA TRP A 149 9.05 -6.19 -6.48
C TRP A 149 8.26 -5.51 -5.36
N LEU A 150 7.56 -4.42 -5.68
CA LEU A 150 6.67 -3.71 -4.78
C LEU A 150 5.26 -4.27 -4.87
N ILE A 151 4.67 -4.60 -3.73
CA ILE A 151 3.27 -4.99 -3.61
C ILE A 151 2.58 -4.10 -2.55
N ASP A 152 1.26 -4.28 -2.46
CA ASP A 152 0.36 -3.70 -1.48
C ASP A 152 0.50 -2.19 -1.27
N HIS A 153 -0.11 -1.44 -2.17
CA HIS A 153 -0.24 0.01 -2.12
C HIS A 153 -1.58 0.45 -1.51
N GLY A 154 -2.33 -0.46 -0.90
CA GLY A 154 -3.66 -0.20 -0.35
C GLY A 154 -3.69 0.81 0.81
N ALA A 155 -2.55 0.99 1.51
CA ALA A 155 -2.36 1.93 2.61
C ALA A 155 -1.58 3.20 2.21
N THR A 156 -1.83 3.70 1.00
CA THR A 156 -1.23 4.91 0.43
C THR A 156 -2.26 6.04 0.30
N MET A 157 -1.81 7.25 -0.03
CA MET A 157 -2.68 8.39 -0.32
C MET A 157 -3.75 8.66 0.75
N ILE A 158 -3.41 8.52 2.03
CA ILE A 158 -4.34 8.57 3.19
C ILE A 158 -5.27 9.81 3.15
N TRP A 159 -4.84 10.90 2.53
CA TRP A 159 -5.65 12.08 2.30
C TRP A 159 -6.98 11.81 1.58
N HIS A 160 -7.09 10.76 0.77
CA HIS A 160 -8.33 10.38 0.08
C HIS A 160 -9.44 9.92 1.05
N HIS A 161 -9.13 9.70 2.33
CA HIS A 161 -10.13 9.48 3.37
C HIS A 161 -10.71 10.79 3.92
N ASN A 162 -10.14 11.95 3.57
CA ASN A 162 -10.61 13.27 3.99
C ASN A 162 -10.29 14.34 2.93
N TRP A 163 -11.12 14.40 1.87
CA TRP A 163 -10.96 15.32 0.74
C TRP A 163 -10.88 16.81 1.09
N PRO A 164 -11.68 17.35 2.02
CA PRO A 164 -11.54 18.76 2.45
C PRO A 164 -10.13 19.13 2.94
N GLY A 165 -9.41 18.17 3.54
CA GLY A 165 -8.04 18.35 4.02
C GLY A 165 -6.95 17.89 3.05
N ALA A 166 -7.31 17.37 1.88
CA ALA A 166 -6.39 16.59 1.06
C ALA A 166 -5.21 17.41 0.53
N ARG A 167 -5.43 18.67 0.11
CA ARG A 167 -4.36 19.56 -0.34
C ARG A 167 -3.31 19.83 0.74
N ALA A 168 -3.75 20.05 1.98
CA ALA A 168 -2.84 20.28 3.10
C ALA A 168 -2.11 18.99 3.51
N SER A 169 -2.81 17.85 3.46
CA SER A 169 -2.24 16.55 3.84
C SER A 169 -1.24 16.02 2.82
N SER A 170 -1.54 16.09 1.53
CA SER A 170 -0.64 15.72 0.42
C SER A 170 0.59 16.63 0.31
N ALA A 171 0.57 17.81 0.92
CA ALA A 171 1.73 18.69 0.99
C ALA A 171 2.69 18.36 2.15
N LYS A 172 2.35 17.43 3.05
CA LYS A 172 3.19 17.11 4.23
C LYS A 172 4.50 16.42 3.84
N PRO A 173 5.58 16.61 4.63
CA PRO A 173 6.81 15.82 4.53
C PRO A 173 6.54 14.32 4.66
N TYR A 174 7.50 13.52 4.19
CA TYR A 174 7.47 12.06 4.31
C TYR A 174 8.61 11.59 5.21
N ASN A 175 8.28 10.84 6.26
CA ASN A 175 9.30 10.24 7.13
C ASN A 175 9.58 8.81 6.68
N ALA A 176 10.78 8.58 6.17
CA ALA A 176 11.26 7.31 5.65
C ALA A 176 12.24 6.62 6.62
N SER A 177 12.40 7.10 7.86
CA SER A 177 13.34 6.51 8.82
C SER A 177 13.01 5.06 9.20
N ASP A 178 11.73 4.70 9.25
CA ASP A 178 11.26 3.32 9.49
C ASP A 178 11.09 2.49 8.20
N HIS A 179 11.40 3.07 7.03
CA HIS A 179 11.20 2.43 5.73
C HIS A 179 12.07 1.17 5.60
N ALA A 180 11.51 0.10 5.02
CA ALA A 180 12.20 -1.19 4.87
C ALA A 180 13.55 -1.08 4.15
N LEU A 181 13.66 -0.12 3.23
CA LEU A 181 14.87 0.14 2.44
C LEU A 181 15.78 1.26 3.00
N ALA A 182 15.44 1.85 4.15
CA ALA A 182 16.29 2.87 4.78
C ALA A 182 17.74 2.41 5.05
N PRO A 183 18.00 1.14 5.44
CA PRO A 183 19.37 0.66 5.67
C PRO A 183 20.28 0.63 4.42
N PHE A 184 19.73 0.74 3.20
CA PHE A 184 20.48 0.59 1.95
C PHE A 184 20.95 1.92 1.34
N ALA A 185 21.03 2.98 2.16
CA ALA A 185 21.50 4.31 1.75
C ALA A 185 20.84 4.83 0.45
N PRO A 186 19.49 4.92 0.41
CA PRO A 186 18.74 5.23 -0.81
C PRO A 186 19.17 6.56 -1.46
N ASP A 187 19.50 6.53 -2.75
CA ASP A 187 19.83 7.74 -3.54
C ASP A 187 18.55 8.44 -4.02
N ILE A 188 17.90 9.13 -3.09
CA ILE A 188 16.64 9.87 -3.32
C ILE A 188 16.82 10.99 -4.35
N ALA A 189 18.00 11.63 -4.38
CA ALA A 189 18.25 12.76 -5.26
C ALA A 189 18.35 12.29 -6.72
N ALA A 190 19.06 11.19 -6.97
CA ALA A 190 19.11 10.57 -8.30
C ALA A 190 17.72 10.10 -8.74
N ALA A 191 16.98 9.41 -7.86
CA ALA A 191 15.62 8.96 -8.14
C ALA A 191 14.68 10.12 -8.50
N ALA A 192 14.75 11.24 -7.77
CA ALA A 192 13.94 12.42 -8.05
C ALA A 192 14.28 13.06 -9.40
N ALA A 193 15.57 13.17 -9.73
CA ALA A 193 16.03 13.72 -11.00
C ALA A 193 15.56 12.88 -12.20
N GLU A 194 15.48 11.56 -12.03
CA GLU A 194 15.03 10.64 -13.06
C GLU A 194 13.50 10.56 -13.17
N LEU A 195 12.81 10.35 -12.05
CA LEU A 195 11.39 9.96 -12.04
C LEU A 195 10.43 11.14 -11.96
N ALA A 196 10.78 12.23 -11.27
CA ALA A 196 9.85 13.36 -11.10
C ALA A 196 9.42 14.00 -12.43
N PRO A 197 10.31 14.19 -13.43
CA PRO A 197 9.91 14.72 -14.74
C PRO A 197 8.95 13.83 -15.53
N LEU A 198 8.89 12.54 -15.21
CA LEU A 198 7.99 11.57 -15.86
C LEU A 198 6.55 11.67 -15.32
N VAL A 199 6.37 12.22 -14.12
CA VAL A 199 5.05 12.37 -13.50
C VAL A 199 4.36 13.64 -14.04
N THR A 200 3.69 13.49 -15.18
CA THR A 200 2.94 14.57 -15.83
C THR A 200 1.44 14.50 -15.53
N GLU A 201 0.71 15.58 -15.84
CA GLU A 201 -0.75 15.59 -15.74
C GLU A 201 -1.39 14.52 -16.63
N GLU A 202 -0.84 14.31 -17.83
CA GLU A 202 -1.30 13.28 -18.76
C GLU A 202 -1.12 11.88 -18.17
N LEU A 203 0.08 11.55 -17.66
CA LEU A 203 0.33 10.25 -17.04
C LEU A 203 -0.61 9.99 -15.86
N LEU A 204 -0.77 10.98 -14.98
CA LEU A 204 -1.65 10.84 -13.81
C LEU A 204 -3.12 10.71 -14.22
N THR A 205 -3.55 11.39 -15.29
CA THR A 205 -4.90 11.26 -15.84
C THR A 205 -5.13 9.87 -16.42
N GLU A 206 -4.16 9.32 -17.15
CA GLU A 206 -4.22 7.95 -17.69
C GLU A 206 -4.32 6.91 -16.57
N VAL A 207 -3.47 7.02 -15.55
CA VAL A 207 -3.48 6.14 -14.38
C VAL A 207 -4.80 6.27 -13.60
N ALA A 208 -5.29 7.49 -13.38
CA ALA A 208 -6.56 7.71 -12.70
C ALA A 208 -7.72 7.12 -13.50
N ALA A 209 -7.66 7.10 -14.84
CA ALA A 209 -8.68 6.50 -15.69
C ALA A 209 -8.72 4.95 -15.63
N ASP A 210 -7.67 4.30 -15.13
CA ASP A 210 -7.64 2.84 -14.95
C ASP A 210 -8.54 2.36 -13.80
N VAL A 211 -8.95 3.25 -12.88
CA VAL A 211 -9.85 2.90 -11.78
C VAL A 211 -11.29 2.73 -12.29
N PRO A 212 -12.01 1.64 -11.99
CA PRO A 212 -13.40 1.47 -12.40
C PRO A 212 -14.36 2.52 -11.80
N ASP A 213 -15.35 2.97 -12.56
CA ASP A 213 -16.35 3.95 -12.09
C ASP A 213 -17.12 3.43 -10.86
N GLU A 214 -17.46 2.13 -10.82
CA GLU A 214 -18.17 1.49 -9.71
C GLU A 214 -17.46 1.68 -8.34
N TRP A 215 -16.15 1.90 -8.36
CA TRP A 215 -15.39 2.13 -7.13
C TRP A 215 -15.35 3.59 -6.70
N LEU A 216 -15.76 4.51 -7.58
CA LEU A 216 -15.73 5.96 -7.40
C LEU A 216 -17.11 6.58 -7.17
N VAL A 217 -18.20 5.89 -7.55
CA VAL A 217 -19.56 6.40 -7.34
C VAL A 217 -19.86 6.65 -5.86
N ASP A 218 -20.67 7.69 -5.64
CA ASP A 218 -21.16 8.14 -4.33
C ASP A 218 -20.07 8.58 -3.33
N GLU A 219 -18.87 8.94 -3.83
CA GLU A 219 -17.84 9.52 -2.98
C GLU A 219 -18.26 10.91 -2.46
N PRO A 220 -18.33 11.12 -1.13
CA PRO A 220 -18.75 12.40 -0.58
C PRO A 220 -17.84 13.56 -0.99
N GLY A 221 -18.44 14.63 -1.51
CA GLY A 221 -17.72 15.84 -1.92
C GLY A 221 -17.43 15.93 -3.42
N PHE A 222 -17.89 14.98 -4.23
CA PHE A 222 -17.77 14.99 -5.68
C PHE A 222 -19.12 14.68 -6.33
N ASP A 223 -19.46 15.40 -7.40
CA ASP A 223 -20.70 15.18 -8.13
C ASP A 223 -20.52 14.09 -9.22
N THR A 224 -19.27 13.86 -9.65
CA THR A 224 -18.94 12.88 -10.70
C THR A 224 -17.66 12.10 -10.40
N THR A 225 -17.52 10.92 -11.01
CA THR A 225 -16.28 10.12 -10.93
C THR A 225 -15.09 10.85 -11.56
N ASP A 226 -15.31 11.64 -12.61
CA ASP A 226 -14.27 12.44 -13.28
C ASP A 226 -13.69 13.53 -12.36
N GLU A 227 -14.53 14.21 -11.57
CA GLU A 227 -14.05 15.19 -10.59
C GLU A 227 -13.19 14.52 -9.52
N LEU A 228 -13.59 13.34 -9.05
CA LEU A 228 -12.81 12.56 -8.10
C LEU A 228 -11.47 12.10 -8.68
N ARG A 229 -11.43 11.62 -9.93
CA ARG A 229 -10.18 11.30 -10.64
C ARG A 229 -9.25 12.51 -10.70
N ARG A 230 -9.79 13.67 -11.07
CA ARG A 230 -9.02 14.92 -11.11
C ARG A 230 -8.45 15.29 -9.74
N ALA A 231 -9.19 15.04 -8.65
CA ALA A 231 -8.68 15.31 -7.30
C ALA A 231 -7.44 14.48 -6.94
N TYR A 232 -7.33 13.24 -7.42
CA TYR A 232 -6.09 12.45 -7.28
C TYR A 232 -4.93 13.07 -8.07
N VAL A 233 -5.18 13.51 -9.31
CA VAL A 233 -4.19 14.20 -10.15
C VAL A 233 -3.69 15.48 -9.47
N GLU A 234 -4.61 16.32 -8.98
CA GLU A 234 -4.32 17.58 -8.30
C GLU A 234 -3.50 17.38 -7.00
N ALA A 235 -3.65 16.25 -6.33
CA ALA A 235 -2.87 15.91 -5.13
C ALA A 235 -1.46 15.40 -5.47
N LEU A 236 -1.33 14.54 -6.48
CA LEU A 236 -0.07 13.87 -6.83
C LEU A 236 0.88 14.75 -7.64
N LEU A 237 0.36 15.52 -8.60
CA LEU A 237 1.17 16.32 -9.52
C LEU A 237 2.12 17.32 -8.81
N PRO A 238 1.63 18.23 -7.93
CA PRO A 238 2.52 19.16 -7.21
C PRO A 238 3.43 18.44 -6.22
N ARG A 239 3.01 17.28 -5.70
CA ARG A 239 3.80 16.48 -4.77
C ARG A 239 5.00 15.85 -5.46
N ALA A 240 4.84 15.29 -6.67
CA ALA A 240 5.92 14.68 -7.44
C ALA A 240 7.10 15.65 -7.67
N ALA A 241 6.79 16.91 -7.98
CA ALA A 241 7.80 17.94 -8.23
C ALA A 241 8.66 18.28 -6.99
N THR A 242 8.14 18.12 -5.77
CA THR A 242 8.74 18.73 -4.56
C THR A 242 8.93 17.78 -3.38
N ILE A 243 8.44 16.54 -3.44
CA ILE A 243 8.44 15.66 -2.27
C ILE A 243 9.85 15.27 -1.85
N HIS A 244 10.76 15.08 -2.79
CA HIS A 244 12.15 14.69 -2.54
C HIS A 244 12.91 15.68 -1.65
N GLU A 245 12.53 16.96 -1.66
CA GLU A 245 13.10 18.00 -0.79
C GLU A 245 12.67 17.87 0.68
N ARG A 246 11.66 17.03 0.94
CA ARG A 246 10.96 16.92 2.24
C ARG A 246 10.83 15.47 2.69
N ILE A 247 11.75 14.60 2.24
CA ILE A 247 11.93 13.26 2.77
C ILE A 247 12.91 13.32 3.94
N THR A 248 12.52 12.79 5.09
CA THR A 248 13.39 12.69 6.27
C THR A 248 13.80 11.24 6.49
N MET A 249 15.10 11.00 6.63
CA MET A 249 15.67 9.69 6.98
C MET A 249 16.17 9.64 8.43
N GLU A 250 16.23 10.79 9.12
CA GLU A 250 16.80 10.91 10.46
C GLU A 250 15.72 10.80 11.56
N GLY A 251 15.88 9.80 12.43
CA GLY A 251 15.12 9.63 13.67
C GLY A 251 13.83 8.81 13.51
N PRO A 252 13.65 7.72 14.27
CA PRO A 252 12.34 7.07 14.38
C PRO A 252 11.30 8.07 14.86
N THR A 253 10.05 7.88 14.48
CA THR A 253 8.95 8.53 15.20
C THR A 253 9.09 8.13 16.68
N GLU A 254 9.30 9.08 17.60
CA GLU A 254 9.20 8.75 19.02
C GLU A 254 7.87 8.04 19.23
N PRO A 255 7.84 6.84 19.85
CA PRO A 255 6.60 6.11 20.02
C PRO A 255 5.64 7.03 20.75
N LYS A 256 4.55 7.42 20.08
CA LYS A 256 3.50 8.21 20.73
C LYS A 256 3.04 7.37 21.92
N PRO A 257 3.02 7.93 23.14
CA PRO A 257 2.46 7.23 24.28
C PRO A 257 1.03 6.81 23.91
N SER A 258 0.67 5.59 24.30
CA SER A 258 -0.65 5.01 24.04
C SER A 258 -1.74 6.04 24.31
N GLN A 259 -2.55 6.33 23.29
CA GLN A 259 -3.77 7.13 23.41
C GLN A 259 -4.95 6.26 23.88
N ALA A 260 -4.67 5.08 24.45
CA ALA A 260 -5.70 4.25 25.06
C ALA A 260 -6.41 5.09 26.13
N PRO A 261 -7.76 5.14 26.11
CA PRO A 261 -8.51 5.84 27.13
C PRO A 261 -8.11 5.36 28.53
N GLY A 262 -8.09 6.27 29.51
CA GLY A 262 -7.58 6.00 30.86
C GLY A 262 -8.10 4.70 31.50
N TRP A 263 -9.34 4.31 31.21
CA TRP A 263 -9.97 3.08 31.72
C TRP A 263 -9.30 1.78 31.24
N LEU A 264 -8.52 1.80 30.16
CA LEU A 264 -7.76 0.64 29.67
C LEU A 264 -6.36 0.54 30.32
N THR A 265 -5.80 1.67 30.76
CA THR A 265 -4.47 1.78 31.37
C THR A 265 -4.48 1.78 32.89
N GLU A 266 -5.63 2.09 33.52
CA GLU A 266 -5.79 2.14 34.98
C GLU A 266 -5.69 0.77 35.69
N HIS A 267 -5.81 -0.34 34.96
CA HIS A 267 -5.73 -1.69 35.52
C HIS A 267 -4.39 -2.40 35.33
N LEU A 268 -3.40 -1.75 34.68
CA LEU A 268 -2.05 -2.29 34.63
C LEU A 268 -1.36 -2.04 35.97
N THR A 269 -1.49 -3.02 36.87
CA THR A 269 -0.66 -3.10 38.07
C THR A 269 0.81 -3.01 37.68
N PRO A 270 1.64 -2.25 38.41
CA PRO A 270 3.07 -2.19 38.12
C PRO A 270 3.66 -3.60 38.20
N TRP A 271 4.42 -3.99 37.17
CA TRP A 271 5.07 -5.29 37.06
C TRP A 271 5.90 -5.58 38.33
N PRO A 272 5.87 -6.79 38.91
CA PRO A 272 6.35 -7.03 40.29
C PRO A 272 7.85 -6.85 40.52
N HIS A 273 8.63 -6.59 39.47
CA HIS A 273 10.09 -6.47 39.55
C HIS A 273 10.58 -5.25 38.78
N PRO A 274 10.50 -4.04 39.38
CA PRO A 274 11.29 -2.93 38.88
C PRO A 274 12.78 -3.30 39.03
N THR A 275 13.49 -3.39 37.90
CA THR A 275 14.95 -3.49 37.88
C THR A 275 15.53 -2.28 38.61
N LYS A 276 16.09 -2.50 39.81
CA LYS A 276 16.80 -1.46 40.56
C LYS A 276 17.98 -0.95 39.72
N LYS A 277 17.91 0.29 39.27
CA LYS A 277 19.10 1.07 38.90
C LYS A 277 19.95 1.23 40.17
N ASN A 278 21.15 0.64 40.17
CA ASN A 278 22.17 0.93 41.16
C ASN A 278 22.77 2.29 40.82
N ASP A 279 22.30 3.35 41.48
CA ASP A 279 23.07 4.59 41.62
C ASP A 279 24.14 4.35 42.68
N LYS A 280 25.38 4.24 42.23
CA LYS A 280 26.57 4.51 43.04
C LYS A 280 27.58 5.30 42.21
N ASP A 281 27.27 6.57 42.01
CA ASP A 281 28.30 7.60 41.95
C ASP A 281 28.54 8.13 43.36
N GLY A 282 29.75 7.90 43.85
CA GLY A 282 30.20 8.27 45.18
C GLY A 282 31.68 7.95 45.34
N ARG A 283 32.52 8.67 44.60
CA ARG A 283 33.94 8.86 44.95
C ARG A 283 34.07 10.18 45.71
N PRO A 284 34.98 10.28 46.68
CA PRO A 284 36.00 11.31 46.68
C PRO A 284 37.15 10.93 45.73
#